data_AF-A0A967LAW1-F1
#
_entry.id   AF-A0A967LAW1-F1
#
_cell.length_a   1.000
_cell.length_b   1.000
_cell.length_c   1.000
_cell.angle_alpha   90.00
_cell.angle_beta   90.00
_cell.angle_gamma   90.00
#
_symmetry.space_group_name_H-M   'P 1'
#
loop_
_entity.id
_entity.type
_entity.pdbx_description
1 polymer ?
#
loop_
_entity_poly.entity_id
_entity_poly.type
_entity_poly.pdbx_seq_one_letter_code
_entity_poly.pdbx_strand_id
1 'polypeptide(L)'
;MKSPWLLRILALAGLFISSYLLYKKLSGQIDSIAGCGGESGCANVLGSRWSQFFGIPVTGFAALMYLATLGATWKPSRPVYAALAICFTGAALWFFGVLIVDLKEFCPWCTAAHIVGLSSAVVLGLGARKMDPKAGNIHLGVVGGVFAVIVLCLGQLVGPTPDTHLVTGGTMEKEDTTSAVHARNENPAPPTTEKDPDTPPQPPKGKGRVVAVFDDNKSYNTETLPHLGPADAPHVIVKYFDYTCGSCLTMHNDLEMVAEKHPGKFCMIVLPVPLSRECNEYFPKPYT
;
A
#
# COMPACT_ATOMS: atom_id res chain seq x y z
N MET A 1 -40.41 1.40 15.79
CA MET A 1 -39.11 2.05 15.47
C MET A 1 -39.35 3.02 14.32
N LYS A 2 -38.77 4.24 14.32
CA LYS A 2 -38.73 5.06 13.10
C LYS A 2 -38.12 4.21 11.98
N SER A 3 -38.64 4.32 10.76
CA SER A 3 -38.28 3.45 9.64
C SER A 3 -36.76 3.27 9.51
N PRO A 4 -36.24 2.04 9.25
CA PRO A 4 -34.80 1.78 9.14
C PRO A 4 -34.15 2.43 7.90
N TRP A 5 -34.82 3.36 7.22
CA TRP A 5 -34.31 4.08 6.05
C TRP A 5 -32.93 4.69 6.28
N LEU A 6 -32.70 5.34 7.43
CA LEU A 6 -31.39 5.92 7.73
C LEU A 6 -30.29 4.84 7.77
N LEU A 7 -30.54 3.73 8.47
CA LEU A 7 -29.57 2.62 8.55
C LEU A 7 -29.33 1.98 7.19
N ARG A 8 -30.37 1.85 6.36
CA ARG A 8 -30.25 1.35 4.98
C ARG A 8 -29.42 2.27 4.10
N ILE A 9 -29.64 3.58 4.17
CA ILE A 9 -28.87 4.57 3.42
C ILE A 9 -27.40 4.53 3.83
N LEU A 10 -27.12 4.53 5.13
CA LEU A 10 -25.75 4.42 5.66
C LEU A 10 -25.08 3.11 5.20
N ALA A 11 -25.79 1.99 5.28
CA ALA A 11 -25.23 0.70 4.89
C ALA A 11 -25.00 0.60 3.37
N LEU A 12 -25.87 1.19 2.53
CA LEU A 12 -25.65 1.28 1.09
C LEU A 12 -24.44 2.18 0.75
N ALA A 13 -24.30 3.32 1.42
CA ALA A 13 -23.15 4.20 1.24
C ALA A 13 -21.84 3.51 1.64
N GLY A 14 -21.83 2.83 2.79
CA GLY A 14 -20.68 2.07 3.26
C GLY A 14 -20.32 0.90 2.36
N LEU A 15 -21.34 0.18 1.85
CA LEU A 15 -21.16 -0.88 0.87
C LEU A 15 -20.57 -0.36 -0.43
N PHE A 16 -21.07 0.77 -0.94
CA PHE A 16 -20.52 1.41 -2.13
C PHE A 16 -19.05 1.76 -1.97
N ILE A 17 -18.69 2.45 -0.88
CA ILE A 17 -17.28 2.81 -0.60
C ILE A 17 -16.41 1.57 -0.50
N SER A 18 -16.85 0.57 0.28
CA SER A 18 -16.07 -0.66 0.52
C SER A 18 -15.86 -1.47 -0.76
N SER A 19 -16.91 -1.62 -1.57
CA SER A 19 -16.84 -2.32 -2.85
C SER A 19 -15.98 -1.59 -3.87
N TYR A 20 -16.05 -0.26 -3.93
CA TYR A 20 -15.19 0.56 -4.79
C TYR A 20 -13.71 0.40 -4.43
N LEU A 21 -13.37 0.51 -3.15
CA LEU A 21 -11.99 0.34 -2.69
C LEU A 21 -11.49 -1.10 -2.84
N LEU A 22 -12.37 -2.09 -2.65
CA LEU A 22 -12.05 -3.49 -2.94
C LEU A 22 -11.72 -3.68 -4.42
N TYR A 23 -12.56 -3.16 -5.32
CA TYR A 23 -12.30 -3.22 -6.76
C TYR A 23 -10.94 -2.60 -7.11
N LYS A 24 -10.67 -1.38 -6.65
CA LYS A 24 -9.39 -0.69 -6.89
C LYS A 24 -8.18 -1.46 -6.40
N LYS A 25 -8.32 -2.13 -5.26
CA LYS A 25 -7.27 -2.97 -4.70
C LYS A 25 -7.06 -4.25 -5.51
N LEU A 26 -8.13 -4.93 -5.92
CA LEU A 26 -8.04 -6.17 -6.70
C LEU A 26 -7.56 -5.93 -8.13
N SER A 27 -7.86 -4.77 -8.72
CA SER A 27 -7.39 -4.38 -10.05
C SER A 27 -5.97 -3.78 -10.06
N GLY A 28 -5.32 -3.65 -8.90
CA GLY A 28 -3.99 -3.04 -8.77
C GLY A 28 -3.96 -1.52 -9.01
N GLN A 29 -5.12 -0.87 -9.09
CA GLN A 29 -5.27 0.56 -9.41
C GLN A 29 -5.34 1.44 -8.15
N ILE A 30 -4.50 1.16 -7.15
CA ILE A 30 -4.55 1.85 -5.85
C ILE A 30 -4.01 3.30 -5.89
N ASP A 31 -3.29 3.65 -6.94
CA ASP A 31 -2.71 4.96 -7.24
C ASP A 31 -3.65 5.90 -8.02
N SER A 32 -4.72 5.36 -8.62
CA SER A 32 -5.66 6.08 -9.50
C SER A 32 -7.07 6.16 -8.90
N ILE A 33 -7.14 6.45 -7.60
CA ILE A 33 -8.40 6.55 -6.85
C ILE A 33 -8.99 7.95 -7.02
N ALA A 34 -10.25 8.05 -7.43
CA ALA A 34 -10.89 9.34 -7.67
C ALA A 34 -10.85 10.23 -6.41
N GLY A 35 -10.42 11.49 -6.56
CA GLY A 35 -10.26 12.42 -5.44
C GLY A 35 -9.01 12.16 -4.58
N CYS A 36 -8.15 11.23 -4.98
CA CYS A 36 -6.85 10.95 -4.38
C CYS A 36 -5.79 11.02 -5.49
N GLY A 37 -4.86 11.98 -5.42
CA GLY A 37 -3.77 12.11 -6.40
C GLY A 37 -2.81 10.90 -6.41
N GLY A 38 -1.94 10.79 -7.42
CA GLY A 38 -1.01 9.67 -7.56
C GLY A 38 -0.05 9.46 -6.37
N GLU A 39 0.22 10.51 -5.61
CA GLU A 39 1.01 10.49 -4.35
C GLU A 39 0.14 10.52 -3.08
N SER A 40 -1.17 10.30 -3.20
CA SER A 40 -2.08 10.47 -2.06
C SER A 40 -1.95 9.35 -1.03
N GLY A 41 -2.24 9.69 0.24
CA GLY A 41 -2.33 8.73 1.33
C GLY A 41 -3.26 7.53 1.06
N CYS A 42 -4.15 7.59 0.05
CA CYS A 42 -4.94 6.43 -0.36
C CYS A 42 -4.08 5.25 -0.83
N ALA A 43 -3.08 5.47 -1.69
CA ALA A 43 -2.26 4.40 -2.25
C ALA A 43 -1.43 3.73 -1.15
N ASN A 44 -0.81 4.55 -0.29
CA ASN A 44 -0.04 4.07 0.86
C ASN A 44 -0.91 3.28 1.84
N VAL A 45 -2.12 3.77 2.15
CA VAL A 45 -3.03 3.09 3.06
C VAL A 45 -3.53 1.77 2.46
N LEU A 46 -4.01 1.75 1.21
CA LEU A 46 -4.55 0.55 0.56
C LEU A 46 -3.48 -0.48 0.16
N GLY A 47 -2.24 -0.03 -0.03
CA GLY A 47 -1.07 -0.88 -0.28
C GLY A 47 -0.38 -1.38 0.99
N SER A 48 -0.65 -0.76 2.15
CA SER A 48 -0.02 -1.14 3.42
C SER A 48 -0.39 -2.55 3.87
N ARG A 49 0.45 -3.15 4.73
CA ARG A 49 0.14 -4.44 5.37
C ARG A 49 -1.19 -4.44 6.13
N TRP A 50 -1.60 -3.29 6.67
CA TRP A 50 -2.83 -3.14 7.47
C TRP A 50 -4.10 -3.15 6.65
N SER A 51 -3.99 -3.04 5.32
CA SER A 51 -5.13 -3.19 4.43
C SER A 51 -5.43 -4.66 4.10
N GLN A 52 -4.74 -5.60 4.74
CA GLN A 52 -4.84 -7.03 4.54
C GLN A 52 -5.12 -7.77 5.84
N PHE A 53 -5.79 -8.91 5.72
CA PHE A 53 -5.99 -9.88 6.80
C PHE A 53 -5.78 -11.28 6.20
N PHE A 54 -4.62 -11.89 6.47
CA PHE A 54 -4.19 -13.17 5.88
C PHE A 54 -4.33 -13.20 4.34
N GLY A 55 -3.87 -12.13 3.67
CA GLY A 55 -3.92 -11.97 2.21
C GLY A 55 -5.27 -11.53 1.64
N ILE A 56 -6.31 -11.44 2.48
CA ILE A 56 -7.64 -10.96 2.06
C ILE A 56 -7.77 -9.46 2.37
N PRO A 57 -8.20 -8.62 1.39
CA PRO A 57 -8.41 -7.21 1.63
C PRO A 57 -9.43 -6.92 2.73
N VAL A 58 -9.09 -6.04 3.67
CA VAL A 58 -10.01 -5.62 4.76
C VAL A 58 -11.28 -4.95 4.24
N THR A 59 -11.21 -4.34 3.06
CA THR A 59 -12.35 -3.74 2.35
C THR A 59 -13.39 -4.78 1.94
N GLY A 60 -12.98 -6.03 1.70
CA GLY A 60 -13.90 -7.15 1.46
C GLY A 60 -14.70 -7.52 2.71
N PHE A 61 -14.03 -7.60 3.87
CA PHE A 61 -14.73 -7.82 5.15
C PHE A 61 -15.66 -6.65 5.49
N ALA A 62 -15.26 -5.40 5.20
CA ALA A 62 -16.12 -4.23 5.40
C ALA A 62 -17.38 -4.30 4.51
N ALA A 63 -17.25 -4.69 3.24
CA ALA A 63 -18.41 -4.89 2.35
C ALA A 63 -19.38 -5.94 2.90
N LEU A 64 -18.87 -7.08 3.40
CA LEU A 64 -19.69 -8.10 4.06
C LEU A 64 -20.40 -7.58 5.31
N MET A 65 -19.73 -6.75 6.12
CA MET A 65 -20.35 -6.12 7.31
C MET A 65 -21.50 -5.18 6.94
N TYR A 66 -21.35 -4.41 5.85
CA TYR A 66 -22.43 -3.54 5.36
C TYR A 66 -23.59 -4.34 4.74
N LEU A 67 -23.32 -5.45 4.04
CA LEU A 67 -24.35 -6.40 3.59
C LEU A 67 -25.10 -7.03 4.76
N ALA A 68 -24.39 -7.48 5.80
CA ALA A 68 -24.99 -8.01 7.01
C ALA A 68 -25.85 -6.96 7.72
N THR A 69 -25.40 -5.71 7.74
CA THR A 69 -26.17 -4.57 8.29
C THR A 69 -27.46 -4.34 7.51
N LEU A 70 -27.41 -4.35 6.17
CA LEU A 70 -28.61 -4.29 5.34
C LEU A 70 -29.55 -5.44 5.68
N GLY A 71 -29.05 -6.67 5.66
CA GLY A 71 -29.78 -7.90 6.00
C GLY A 71 -30.50 -7.80 7.35
N ALA A 72 -29.82 -7.28 8.36
CA ALA A 72 -30.35 -7.10 9.70
C ALA A 72 -31.54 -6.10 9.75
N THR A 73 -31.72 -5.24 8.74
CA THR A 73 -32.87 -4.32 8.69
C THR A 73 -34.20 -5.00 8.38
N TRP A 74 -34.20 -6.20 7.78
CA TRP A 74 -35.43 -6.95 7.49
C TRP A 74 -35.91 -7.76 8.70
N LYS A 75 -34.98 -8.32 9.47
CA LYS A 75 -35.29 -9.03 10.72
C LYS A 75 -34.41 -8.49 11.85
N PRO A 76 -34.80 -7.35 12.46
CA PRO A 76 -34.02 -6.72 13.52
C PRO A 76 -33.85 -7.67 14.70
N SER A 77 -32.61 -7.81 15.17
CA SER A 77 -32.25 -8.67 16.29
C SER A 77 -31.34 -7.91 17.25
N ARG A 78 -31.71 -7.92 18.53
CA ARG A 78 -31.00 -7.20 19.59
C ARG A 78 -29.52 -7.61 19.71
N PRO A 79 -29.15 -8.91 19.77
CA PRO A 79 -27.74 -9.31 19.78
C PRO A 79 -27.00 -8.97 18.49
N VAL A 80 -27.65 -9.10 17.32
CA VAL A 80 -27.01 -8.78 16.03
C VAL A 80 -26.69 -7.29 15.93
N TYR A 81 -27.63 -6.42 16.31
CA TYR A 81 -27.41 -4.98 16.32
C TYR A 81 -26.29 -4.58 17.29
N ALA A 82 -26.25 -5.20 18.48
CA ALA A 82 -25.18 -4.97 19.45
C ALA A 82 -23.81 -5.41 18.89
N ALA A 83 -23.72 -6.60 18.28
CA ALA A 83 -22.49 -7.11 17.67
C ALA A 83 -22.00 -6.19 16.54
N LEU A 84 -22.87 -5.83 15.59
CA LEU A 84 -22.53 -4.95 14.47
C LEU A 84 -22.06 -3.57 14.96
N ALA A 85 -22.74 -2.99 15.96
CA ALA A 85 -22.34 -1.71 16.54
C ALA A 85 -20.93 -1.76 17.16
N ILE A 86 -20.63 -2.83 17.90
CA ILE A 86 -19.30 -3.04 18.47
C ILE A 86 -18.26 -3.25 17.38
N CYS A 87 -18.54 -4.07 16.36
CA CYS A 87 -17.61 -4.30 15.25
C CYS A 87 -17.27 -3.01 14.50
N PHE A 88 -18.27 -2.19 14.13
CA PHE A 88 -18.00 -0.91 13.45
C PHE A 88 -17.21 0.06 14.32
N THR A 89 -17.52 0.12 15.62
CA THR A 89 -16.81 1.00 16.56
C THR A 89 -15.37 0.53 16.75
N GLY A 90 -15.16 -0.76 17.00
CA GLY A 90 -13.85 -1.36 17.20
C GLY A 90 -12.98 -1.26 15.94
N ALA A 91 -13.54 -1.53 14.76
CA ALA A 91 -12.83 -1.36 13.50
C ALA A 91 -12.42 0.11 13.28
N ALA A 92 -13.31 1.08 13.53
CA ALA A 92 -12.96 2.49 13.40
C ALA A 92 -11.82 2.89 14.34
N LEU A 93 -11.90 2.52 15.63
CA LEU A 93 -10.84 2.81 16.61
C LEU A 93 -9.49 2.19 16.21
N TRP A 94 -9.52 0.92 15.79
CA TRP A 94 -8.32 0.21 15.37
C TRP A 94 -7.68 0.86 14.14
N PHE A 95 -8.44 1.04 13.05
CA PHE A 95 -7.90 1.55 11.81
C PHE A 95 -7.51 3.04 11.92
N PHE A 96 -8.25 3.88 12.64
CA PHE A 96 -7.76 5.25 12.93
C PHE A 96 -6.48 5.24 13.76
N GLY A 97 -6.35 4.33 14.73
CA GLY A 97 -5.10 4.15 15.47
C GLY A 97 -3.93 3.79 14.56
N VAL A 98 -4.13 2.85 13.62
CA VAL A 98 -3.13 2.49 12.61
C VAL A 98 -2.76 3.68 11.72
N LEU A 99 -3.75 4.44 11.24
CA LEU A 99 -3.52 5.61 10.38
C LEU A 99 -2.69 6.69 11.09
N ILE A 100 -2.91 6.90 12.39
CA ILE A 100 -2.23 7.96 13.16
C ILE A 100 -0.84 7.52 13.64
N VAL A 101 -0.71 6.30 14.14
CA VAL A 101 0.52 5.85 14.83
C VAL A 101 1.53 5.27 13.85
N ASP A 102 1.08 4.38 12.97
CA ASP A 102 1.97 3.60 12.10
C ASP A 102 2.17 4.29 10.76
N LEU A 103 1.07 4.53 10.04
CA LEU A 103 1.13 5.03 8.66
C LEU A 103 1.37 6.54 8.57
N LYS A 104 0.84 7.33 9.51
CA LYS A 104 0.89 8.81 9.52
C LYS A 104 0.34 9.45 8.23
N GLU A 105 -0.56 8.74 7.56
CA GLU A 105 -1.16 9.10 6.28
C GLU A 105 -2.67 8.96 6.38
N PHE A 106 -3.41 9.87 5.74
CA PHE A 106 -4.88 9.83 5.74
C PHE A 106 -5.42 9.56 4.34
N CYS A 107 -6.32 8.57 4.27
CA CYS A 107 -7.09 8.26 3.07
C CYS A 107 -8.52 8.81 3.23
N PRO A 108 -8.96 9.80 2.43
CA PRO A 108 -10.31 10.36 2.51
C PRO A 108 -11.42 9.31 2.40
N TRP A 109 -11.23 8.29 1.55
CA TRP A 109 -12.20 7.20 1.37
C TRP A 109 -12.29 6.28 2.60
N CYS A 110 -11.16 5.90 3.21
CA CYS A 110 -11.16 5.12 4.45
C CYS A 110 -11.77 5.93 5.60
N THR A 111 -11.42 7.22 5.71
CA THR A 111 -12.02 8.13 6.69
C THR A 111 -13.54 8.20 6.52
N ALA A 112 -14.02 8.38 5.29
CA ALA A 112 -15.45 8.36 4.99
C ALA A 112 -16.10 7.02 5.36
N ALA A 113 -15.47 5.89 5.02
CA ALA A 113 -15.96 4.55 5.39
C ALA A 113 -16.10 4.38 6.91
N HIS A 114 -15.14 4.86 7.70
CA HIS A 114 -15.19 4.78 9.15
C HIS A 114 -16.20 5.77 9.77
N ILE A 115 -16.39 6.96 9.21
CA ILE A 115 -17.45 7.89 9.63
C ILE A 115 -18.83 7.28 9.39
N VAL A 116 -19.04 6.67 8.22
CA VAL A 116 -20.29 5.96 7.90
C VAL A 116 -20.49 4.76 8.85
N GLY A 117 -19.42 4.02 9.15
CA GLY A 117 -19.43 2.90 10.09
C GLY A 117 -19.80 3.33 11.52
N LEU A 118 -19.17 4.40 12.04
CA LEU A 118 -19.47 4.96 13.36
C LEU A 118 -20.91 5.49 13.43
N SER A 119 -21.38 6.16 12.38
CA SER A 119 -22.78 6.60 12.28
C SER A 119 -23.74 5.42 12.32
N SER A 120 -23.41 4.35 11.60
CA SER A 120 -24.17 3.08 11.62
C SER A 120 -24.16 2.45 13.01
N ALA A 121 -23.01 2.44 13.69
CA ALA A 121 -22.86 1.92 15.05
C ALA A 121 -23.76 2.65 16.06
N VAL A 122 -23.82 3.99 15.98
CA VAL A 122 -24.71 4.79 16.83
C VAL A 122 -26.17 4.42 16.59
N VAL A 123 -26.60 4.34 15.33
CA VAL A 123 -28.00 3.98 14.99
C VAL A 123 -28.33 2.55 15.44
N LEU A 124 -27.42 1.59 15.22
CA LEU A 124 -27.57 0.20 15.66
C LEU A 124 -27.64 0.08 17.18
N GLY A 125 -26.74 0.75 17.90
CA GLY A 125 -26.70 0.75 19.36
C GLY A 125 -27.95 1.37 19.99
N LEU A 126 -28.41 2.51 19.47
CA LEU A 126 -29.68 3.12 19.88
C LEU A 126 -30.87 2.22 19.54
N GLY A 127 -30.83 1.51 18.40
CA GLY A 127 -31.82 0.52 18.01
C GLY A 127 -31.89 -0.64 19.00
N ALA A 128 -30.75 -1.25 19.34
CA ALA A 128 -30.65 -2.36 20.28
C ALA A 128 -31.13 -1.99 21.71
N ARG A 129 -30.88 -0.74 22.14
CA ARG A 129 -31.38 -0.22 23.44
C ARG A 129 -32.90 -0.07 23.49
N LYS A 130 -33.55 0.19 22.35
CA LYS A 130 -35.01 0.37 22.26
C LYS A 130 -35.78 -0.93 22.07
N MET A 131 -35.11 -2.04 21.74
CA MET A 131 -35.75 -3.34 21.60
C MET A 131 -36.08 -3.95 22.97
N ASP A 132 -37.14 -4.75 23.02
CA ASP A 132 -37.52 -5.50 24.22
C ASP A 132 -36.32 -6.34 24.70
N PRO A 133 -35.93 -6.27 25.99
CA PRO A 133 -34.88 -7.09 26.53
C PRO A 133 -35.03 -8.59 26.30
N LYS A 134 -36.27 -9.08 26.18
CA LYS A 134 -36.61 -10.48 25.88
C LYS A 134 -36.41 -10.86 24.40
N ALA A 135 -36.21 -9.88 23.50
CA ALA A 135 -36.00 -10.11 22.06
C ALA A 135 -34.60 -10.65 21.70
N GLY A 136 -33.80 -11.05 22.69
CA GLY A 136 -32.53 -11.74 22.49
C GLY A 136 -31.48 -11.41 23.56
N ASN A 137 -30.55 -12.34 23.76
CA ASN A 137 -29.48 -12.19 24.74
C ASN A 137 -28.41 -11.20 24.24
N ILE A 138 -28.45 -9.96 24.71
CA ILE A 138 -27.50 -8.91 24.31
C ILE A 138 -26.04 -9.28 24.65
N HIS A 139 -25.81 -10.05 25.71
CA HIS A 139 -24.45 -10.49 26.08
C HIS A 139 -23.82 -11.34 24.98
N LEU A 140 -24.60 -12.16 24.28
CA LEU A 140 -24.11 -12.93 23.13
C LEU A 140 -23.62 -11.99 22.00
N GLY A 141 -24.38 -10.92 21.74
CA GLY A 141 -23.99 -9.90 20.77
C GLY A 141 -22.72 -9.14 21.19
N VAL A 142 -22.62 -8.77 22.47
CA VAL A 142 -21.46 -8.07 23.02
C VAL A 142 -20.20 -8.94 22.94
N VAL A 143 -20.28 -10.17 23.46
CA VAL A 143 -19.16 -11.11 23.44
C VAL A 143 -18.74 -11.43 22.01
N GLY A 144 -19.70 -11.70 21.12
CA GLY A 144 -19.42 -11.97 19.71
C GLY A 144 -18.76 -10.79 19.00
N GLY A 145 -19.25 -9.57 19.22
CA GLY A 145 -18.66 -8.36 18.62
C GLY A 145 -17.25 -8.07 19.14
N VAL A 146 -17.04 -8.15 20.46
CA VAL A 146 -15.71 -7.95 21.07
C VAL A 146 -14.74 -9.02 20.59
N PHE A 147 -15.16 -10.29 20.54
CA PHE A 147 -14.35 -11.37 20.03
C PHE A 147 -13.93 -11.13 18.57
N ALA A 148 -14.86 -10.71 17.71
CA ALA A 148 -14.56 -10.39 16.31
C ALA A 148 -13.53 -9.26 16.17
N VAL A 149 -13.63 -8.21 16.99
CA VAL A 149 -12.64 -7.10 17.00
C VAL A 149 -11.28 -7.59 17.49
N ILE A 150 -11.23 -8.40 18.54
CA ILE A 150 -9.96 -8.98 19.03
C ILE A 150 -9.32 -9.85 17.95
N VAL A 151 -10.09 -10.69 17.27
CA VAL A 151 -9.61 -11.53 16.16
C VAL A 151 -9.05 -10.67 15.02
N LEU A 152 -9.74 -9.57 14.66
CA LEU A 152 -9.24 -8.63 13.66
C LEU A 152 -7.88 -8.05 14.09
N CYS A 153 -7.79 -7.46 15.28
CA CYS A 153 -6.57 -6.80 15.75
C CYS A 153 -5.40 -7.80 15.87
N LEU A 154 -5.62 -8.94 16.53
CA LEU A 154 -4.58 -9.96 16.68
C LEU A 154 -4.16 -10.56 15.34
N GLY A 155 -5.12 -10.84 14.45
CA GLY A 155 -4.83 -11.37 13.13
C GLY A 155 -4.07 -10.39 12.24
N GLN A 156 -4.25 -9.08 12.40
CA GLN A 156 -3.42 -8.09 11.69
C GLN A 156 -2.05 -7.89 12.32
N LEU A 157 -1.92 -8.07 13.63
CA LEU A 157 -0.63 -7.99 14.32
C LEU A 157 0.26 -9.20 14.04
N VAL A 158 -0.32 -10.40 13.99
CA VAL A 158 0.39 -11.68 13.82
C VAL A 158 0.37 -12.15 12.36
N GLY A 159 -0.55 -11.62 11.55
CA GLY A 159 -0.74 -12.04 10.17
C GLY A 159 0.50 -11.79 9.31
N PRO A 160 0.68 -12.58 8.24
CA PRO A 160 1.82 -12.44 7.36
C PRO A 160 1.82 -11.05 6.71
N THR A 161 2.99 -10.42 6.66
CA THR A 161 3.19 -9.22 5.85
C THR A 161 3.05 -9.61 4.39
N PRO A 162 2.08 -9.05 3.65
CA PRO A 162 1.95 -9.30 2.23
C PRO A 162 3.20 -8.80 1.52
N ASP A 163 3.60 -9.51 0.47
CA ASP A 163 4.65 -9.06 -0.42
C ASP A 163 4.29 -7.71 -1.03
N THR A 164 5.10 -6.68 -0.77
CA THR A 164 4.89 -5.31 -1.26
C THR A 164 5.36 -5.12 -2.71
N HIS A 165 5.80 -6.20 -3.37
CA HIS A 165 6.31 -6.18 -4.73
C HIS A 165 5.31 -6.85 -5.68
N LEU A 166 4.84 -6.12 -6.69
CA LEU A 166 4.03 -6.68 -7.78
C LEU A 166 4.97 -7.20 -8.88
N VAL A 167 5.26 -8.50 -8.89
CA VAL A 167 5.89 -9.15 -10.05
C VAL A 167 4.81 -9.37 -11.11
N THR A 168 4.66 -8.42 -12.02
CA THR A 168 3.80 -8.62 -13.19
C THR A 168 4.51 -9.62 -14.11
N GLY A 169 3.82 -10.72 -14.45
CA GLY A 169 4.33 -11.85 -15.23
C GLY A 169 4.62 -11.55 -16.70
N GLY A 170 5.29 -10.43 -16.99
CA GLY A 170 5.95 -10.26 -18.28
C GLY A 170 7.11 -11.25 -18.35
N THR A 171 7.11 -12.10 -19.38
CA THR A 171 8.25 -12.94 -19.75
C THR A 171 9.50 -12.08 -19.72
N MET A 172 10.33 -12.31 -18.70
CA MET A 172 11.56 -11.57 -18.48
C MET A 172 12.56 -12.04 -19.52
N GLU A 173 12.93 -11.15 -20.42
CA GLU A 173 14.15 -11.32 -21.20
C GLU A 173 15.29 -11.23 -20.18
N LYS A 174 16.04 -12.33 -19.99
CA LYS A 174 17.34 -12.27 -19.34
C LYS A 174 18.10 -11.20 -20.12
N GLU A 175 18.40 -10.09 -19.47
CA GLU A 175 19.21 -9.04 -20.07
C GLU A 175 20.51 -9.70 -20.52
N ASP A 176 20.70 -9.78 -21.84
CA ASP A 176 21.90 -10.35 -22.42
C ASP A 176 23.06 -9.51 -21.89
N THR A 177 23.98 -10.18 -21.18
CA THR A 177 25.07 -9.57 -20.40
C THR A 177 26.01 -8.67 -21.23
N THR A 178 25.79 -8.60 -22.54
CA THR A 178 26.53 -7.80 -23.53
C THR A 178 25.80 -6.54 -24.01
N SER A 179 24.48 -6.40 -23.80
CA SER A 179 23.66 -5.50 -24.64
C SER A 179 23.20 -4.19 -23.99
N ALA A 180 23.32 -4.03 -22.66
CA ALA A 180 22.99 -2.76 -21.98
C ALA A 180 23.93 -1.58 -22.33
N VAL A 181 24.92 -1.79 -23.20
CA VAL A 181 25.96 -0.82 -23.56
C VAL A 181 25.61 0.03 -24.78
N HIS A 182 24.57 -0.30 -25.57
CA HIS A 182 24.39 0.34 -26.88
C HIS A 182 23.71 1.72 -26.91
N ALA A 183 23.29 2.30 -25.79
CA ALA A 183 22.67 3.64 -25.80
C ALA A 183 23.64 4.82 -25.63
N ARG A 184 24.96 4.61 -25.44
CA ARG A 184 25.91 5.73 -25.21
C ARG A 184 27.20 5.75 -26.03
N ASN A 185 27.38 4.84 -26.99
CA ASN A 185 28.61 4.86 -27.81
C ASN A 185 28.29 4.99 -29.30
N GLU A 186 28.19 6.24 -29.78
CA GLU A 186 28.67 6.61 -31.13
C GLU A 186 29.23 8.05 -31.24
N ASN A 187 29.40 8.81 -30.15
CA ASN A 187 30.20 10.04 -30.21
C ASN A 187 31.43 9.88 -29.31
N PRO A 188 32.65 9.79 -29.88
CA PRO A 188 33.87 9.94 -29.11
C PRO A 188 33.81 11.27 -28.35
N ALA A 189 33.97 11.22 -27.03
CA ALA A 189 34.22 12.43 -26.26
C ALA A 189 35.43 13.17 -26.87
N PRO A 190 35.39 14.50 -27.01
CA PRO A 190 36.56 15.25 -27.44
C PRO A 190 37.71 15.01 -26.43
N PRO A 191 38.98 15.08 -26.85
CA PRO A 191 40.11 14.79 -25.97
C PRO A 191 40.09 15.77 -24.79
N THR A 192 39.80 15.26 -23.60
CA THR A 192 39.80 16.06 -22.37
C THR A 192 41.23 16.21 -21.84
N THR A 193 41.89 17.30 -22.23
CA THR A 193 43.14 17.77 -21.60
C THR A 193 42.92 18.85 -20.53
N GLU A 194 41.70 19.04 -20.05
CA GLU A 194 41.42 19.98 -18.95
C GLU A 194 40.66 19.27 -17.83
N LYS A 195 41.35 19.08 -16.69
CA LYS A 195 40.70 18.73 -15.42
C LYS A 195 40.04 20.01 -14.90
N ASP A 196 38.71 20.06 -15.00
CA ASP A 196 37.91 21.07 -14.31
C ASP A 196 38.12 20.93 -12.78
N PRO A 197 38.62 21.97 -12.09
CA PRO A 197 38.88 21.92 -10.65
C PRO A 197 37.63 21.70 -9.79
N ASP A 198 36.44 21.95 -10.32
CA ASP A 198 35.17 21.85 -9.58
C ASP A 198 34.42 20.52 -9.77
N THR A 199 35.00 19.54 -10.48
CA THR A 199 34.38 18.20 -10.59
C THR A 199 34.63 17.39 -9.31
N PRO A 200 33.57 16.94 -8.60
CA PRO A 200 33.73 16.05 -7.45
C PRO A 200 34.52 14.80 -7.86
N PRO A 201 35.42 14.26 -7.00
CA PRO A 201 36.19 13.07 -7.32
C PRO A 201 35.25 11.94 -7.74
N GLN A 202 35.38 11.45 -8.97
CA GLN A 202 34.68 10.22 -9.36
C GLN A 202 35.18 9.08 -8.45
N PRO A 203 34.27 8.30 -7.82
CA PRO A 203 34.69 7.21 -6.96
C PRO A 203 35.56 6.23 -7.75
N PRO A 204 36.54 5.58 -7.09
CA PRO A 204 37.44 4.64 -7.75
C PRO A 204 36.63 3.55 -8.48
N LYS A 205 36.93 3.35 -9.77
CA LYS A 205 36.35 2.29 -10.59
C LYS A 205 36.94 0.94 -10.16
N GLY A 206 36.36 0.34 -9.13
CA GLY A 206 36.61 -1.06 -8.78
C GLY A 206 36.05 -2.01 -9.85
N LYS A 207 36.48 -3.28 -9.84
CA LYS A 207 35.93 -4.29 -10.74
C LYS A 207 34.49 -4.63 -10.32
N GLY A 208 33.52 -4.34 -11.18
CA GLY A 208 32.11 -4.61 -10.90
C GLY A 208 31.77 -6.11 -10.89
N ARG A 209 30.50 -6.40 -10.61
CA ARG A 209 29.94 -7.76 -10.61
C ARG A 209 28.47 -7.76 -11.03
N VAL A 210 27.99 -8.91 -11.49
CA VAL A 210 26.56 -9.15 -11.69
C VAL A 210 25.94 -9.57 -10.37
N VAL A 211 24.86 -8.91 -9.97
CA VAL A 211 24.04 -9.27 -8.81
C VAL A 211 22.66 -9.71 -9.27
N ALA A 212 22.16 -10.80 -8.68
CA ALA A 212 20.81 -11.29 -8.92
C ALA A 212 19.87 -10.85 -7.78
N VAL A 213 18.63 -10.52 -8.13
CA VAL A 213 17.59 -9.98 -7.25
C VAL A 213 16.25 -10.66 -7.59
N PHE A 214 15.37 -10.81 -6.60
CA PHE A 214 14.06 -11.48 -6.71
C PHE A 214 14.16 -12.97 -7.10
N ASP A 215 14.81 -13.79 -6.26
CA ASP A 215 15.00 -15.23 -6.50
C ASP A 215 15.59 -15.54 -7.89
N ASP A 216 16.64 -14.81 -8.25
CA ASP A 216 17.36 -14.90 -9.53
C ASP A 216 16.55 -14.54 -10.79
N ASN A 217 15.38 -13.91 -10.63
CA ASN A 217 14.57 -13.48 -11.78
C ASN A 217 15.10 -12.21 -12.47
N LYS A 218 15.87 -11.37 -11.78
CA LYS A 218 16.49 -10.17 -12.38
C LYS A 218 17.96 -10.09 -12.03
N SER A 219 18.79 -9.67 -12.98
CA SER A 219 20.23 -9.49 -12.79
C SER A 219 20.66 -8.08 -13.18
N TYR A 220 21.59 -7.50 -12.43
CA TYR A 220 22.13 -6.16 -12.66
C TYR A 220 23.65 -6.20 -12.63
N ASN A 221 24.29 -5.51 -13.56
CA ASN A 221 25.74 -5.38 -13.57
C ASN A 221 26.15 -4.03 -12.97
N THR A 222 26.92 -4.07 -11.88
CA THR A 222 27.38 -2.86 -11.18
C THR A 222 28.42 -2.06 -11.96
N GLU A 223 29.00 -2.61 -13.04
CA GLU A 223 29.96 -1.90 -13.89
C GLU A 223 29.28 -1.09 -15.00
N THR A 224 28.19 -1.61 -15.56
CA THR A 224 27.55 -1.03 -16.75
C THR A 224 26.36 -0.13 -16.42
N LEU A 225 25.68 -0.36 -15.29
CA LEU A 225 24.52 0.42 -14.91
C LEU A 225 24.90 1.67 -14.11
N PRO A 226 24.14 2.77 -14.24
CA PRO A 226 24.39 3.98 -13.45
C PRO A 226 24.24 3.70 -11.96
N HIS A 227 25.27 4.04 -11.19
CA HIS A 227 25.31 3.80 -9.76
C HIS A 227 26.01 4.92 -8.98
N LEU A 228 25.70 5.00 -7.68
CA LEU A 228 26.43 5.81 -6.70
C LEU A 228 27.35 4.90 -5.87
N GLY A 229 28.54 5.41 -5.52
CA GLY A 229 29.58 4.65 -4.80
C GLY A 229 30.42 3.75 -5.71
N PRO A 230 31.39 3.01 -5.15
CA PRO A 230 32.29 2.13 -5.92
C PRO A 230 31.57 0.92 -6.52
N ALA A 231 31.89 0.55 -7.77
CA ALA A 231 31.27 -0.60 -8.45
C ALA A 231 31.57 -1.95 -7.79
N ASP A 232 32.67 -2.05 -7.04
CA ASP A 232 33.12 -3.24 -6.30
C ASP A 232 32.70 -3.26 -4.83
N ALA A 233 31.87 -2.30 -4.40
CA ALA A 233 31.44 -2.19 -3.02
C ALA A 233 30.84 -3.52 -2.49
N PRO A 234 31.04 -3.84 -1.20
CA PRO A 234 30.60 -5.13 -0.65
C PRO A 234 29.09 -5.31 -0.71
N HIS A 235 28.30 -4.24 -0.59
CA HIS A 235 26.84 -4.30 -0.65
C HIS A 235 26.30 -3.58 -1.89
N VAL A 236 25.31 -4.18 -2.55
CA VAL A 236 24.65 -3.59 -3.72
C VAL A 236 23.17 -3.36 -3.40
N ILE A 237 22.71 -2.14 -3.67
CA ILE A 237 21.30 -1.74 -3.54
C ILE A 237 20.80 -1.41 -4.93
N VAL A 238 19.67 -1.99 -5.33
CA VAL A 238 18.99 -1.65 -6.59
C VAL A 238 17.80 -0.77 -6.25
N LYS A 239 17.91 0.52 -6.56
CA LYS A 239 16.88 1.53 -6.29
C LYS A 239 16.07 1.80 -7.55
N TYR A 240 14.81 1.40 -7.53
CA TYR A 240 13.79 1.90 -8.47
C TYR A 240 13.18 3.19 -7.94
N PHE A 241 13.01 4.21 -8.78
CA PHE A 241 12.42 5.47 -8.33
C PHE A 241 11.73 6.28 -9.43
N ASP A 242 10.79 7.13 -9.02
CA ASP A 242 10.25 8.23 -9.84
C ASP A 242 10.61 9.56 -9.15
N TYR A 243 10.94 10.59 -9.92
CA TYR A 243 11.17 11.95 -9.42
C TYR A 243 9.92 12.60 -8.81
N THR A 244 8.74 12.14 -9.20
CA THR A 244 7.44 12.54 -8.67
C THR A 244 6.96 11.62 -7.54
N CYS A 245 7.81 10.76 -6.98
CA CYS A 245 7.42 9.92 -5.84
C CYS A 245 7.99 10.45 -4.52
N GLY A 246 7.14 11.04 -3.68
CA GLY A 246 7.53 11.49 -2.33
C GLY A 246 8.20 10.41 -1.47
N SER A 247 7.74 9.15 -1.53
CA SER A 247 8.40 8.04 -0.81
C SER A 247 9.80 7.74 -1.34
N CYS A 248 10.04 7.90 -2.65
CA CYS A 248 11.37 7.76 -3.24
C CYS A 248 12.31 8.88 -2.79
N LEU A 249 11.78 10.07 -2.53
CA LEU A 249 12.53 11.19 -1.94
C LEU A 249 12.90 10.90 -0.48
N THR A 250 11.96 10.45 0.35
CA THR A 250 12.27 10.06 1.74
C THR A 250 13.34 8.98 1.78
N MET A 251 13.17 7.90 0.99
CA MET A 251 14.16 6.84 0.89
C MET A 251 15.51 7.34 0.35
N HIS A 252 15.52 8.35 -0.53
CA HIS A 252 16.77 8.94 -1.01
C HIS A 252 17.59 9.52 0.14
N ASN A 253 16.95 10.30 1.02
CA ASN A 253 17.60 10.92 2.17
C ASN A 253 18.12 9.86 3.15
N ASP A 254 17.35 8.80 3.39
CA ASP A 254 17.77 7.69 4.26
C ASP A 254 19.01 6.97 3.68
N LEU A 255 19.02 6.71 2.38
CA LEU A 255 20.14 6.06 1.70
C LEU A 255 21.39 6.95 1.64
N GLU A 256 21.21 8.26 1.46
CA GLU A 256 22.30 9.23 1.52
C GLU A 256 22.95 9.24 2.91
N MET A 257 22.14 9.32 3.98
CA MET A 257 22.61 9.24 5.36
C MET A 257 23.41 7.95 5.64
N VAL A 258 22.94 6.81 5.12
CA VAL A 258 23.65 5.53 5.26
C VAL A 258 24.97 5.53 4.49
N ALA A 259 24.99 6.07 3.26
CA ALA A 259 26.18 6.14 2.43
C ALA A 259 27.26 7.05 3.05
N GLU A 260 26.87 8.19 3.62
CA GLU A 260 27.75 9.10 4.33
C GLU A 260 28.37 8.46 5.58
N LYS A 261 27.56 7.74 6.36
CA LYS A 261 28.02 7.06 7.58
C LYS A 261 28.93 5.86 7.31
N HIS A 262 28.83 5.28 6.12
CA HIS A 262 29.53 4.07 5.72
C HIS A 262 30.18 4.23 4.34
N PRO A 263 31.19 5.12 4.22
CA PRO A 263 31.79 5.45 2.93
C PRO A 263 32.41 4.22 2.26
N GLY A 264 32.13 4.04 0.96
CA GLY A 264 32.65 2.96 0.13
C GLY A 264 32.05 1.57 0.39
N LYS A 265 31.04 1.44 1.27
CA LYS A 265 30.41 0.13 1.57
C LYS A 265 29.27 -0.24 0.63
N PHE A 266 28.72 0.73 -0.10
CA PHE A 266 27.53 0.54 -0.92
C PHE A 266 27.75 0.94 -2.37
N CYS A 267 27.27 0.11 -3.30
CA CYS A 267 27.01 0.44 -4.69
C CYS A 267 25.50 0.55 -4.86
N MET A 268 24.99 1.74 -5.13
CA MET A 268 23.55 1.98 -5.28
C MET A 268 23.22 2.17 -6.75
N ILE A 269 22.74 1.11 -7.41
CA ILE A 269 22.26 1.15 -8.79
C ILE A 269 20.94 1.93 -8.80
N VAL A 270 20.84 2.95 -9.65
CA VAL A 270 19.68 3.86 -9.72
C VAL A 270 18.93 3.68 -11.03
N LEU A 271 17.67 3.23 -10.94
CA LEU A 271 16.82 2.91 -12.07
C LEU A 271 15.56 3.77 -12.04
N PRO A 272 15.45 4.79 -12.91
CA PRO A 272 14.22 5.58 -13.00
C PRO A 272 13.09 4.72 -13.58
N VAL A 273 11.99 4.60 -12.84
CA VAL A 273 10.78 3.89 -13.25
C VAL A 273 9.59 4.79 -12.94
N PRO A 274 9.00 5.44 -13.96
CA PRO A 274 7.91 6.37 -13.73
C PRO A 274 6.67 5.64 -13.18
N LEU A 275 6.04 6.25 -12.18
CA LEU A 275 4.82 5.78 -11.53
C LEU A 275 3.64 5.90 -12.51
N SER A 276 3.61 6.98 -13.29
CA SER A 276 2.69 7.11 -14.41
C SER A 276 3.24 6.39 -15.64
N ARG A 277 2.44 5.47 -16.18
CA ARG A 277 2.70 4.86 -17.49
C ARG A 277 2.11 5.66 -18.64
N GLU A 278 1.32 6.70 -18.35
CA GLU A 278 0.66 7.52 -19.37
C GLU A 278 1.64 8.45 -20.10
N CYS A 279 2.78 8.75 -19.49
CA CYS A 279 3.79 9.63 -20.06
C CYS A 279 4.69 8.96 -21.12
N ASN A 280 4.57 7.63 -21.32
CA ASN A 280 5.37 6.89 -22.31
C ASN A 280 4.50 5.90 -23.09
N GLU A 281 4.20 6.22 -24.35
CA GLU A 281 3.36 5.40 -25.23
C GLU A 281 3.94 4.01 -25.58
N TYR A 282 5.25 3.83 -25.40
CA TYR A 282 5.95 2.56 -25.63
C TYR A 282 5.92 1.63 -24.41
N PHE A 283 5.49 2.11 -23.25
CA PHE A 283 5.37 1.26 -22.06
C PHE A 283 4.13 0.36 -22.15
N PRO A 284 4.21 -0.91 -21.72
CA PRO A 284 3.03 -1.78 -21.67
C PRO A 284 1.92 -1.15 -20.83
N LYS A 285 0.76 -0.94 -21.46
CA LYS A 285 -0.43 -0.43 -20.78
C LYS A 285 -0.78 -1.37 -19.61
N PRO A 286 -1.25 -0.83 -18.47
CA PRO A 286 -1.67 -1.66 -17.35
C PRO A 286 -2.69 -2.69 -17.83
N TYR A 287 -2.56 -3.95 -17.39
CA TYR A 287 -3.48 -5.03 -17.73
C TYR A 287 -4.91 -4.58 -17.37
N THR A 288 -5.75 -4.39 -18.39
CA THR A 288 -7.17 -4.07 -18.26
C THR A 288 -7.97 -5.27 -17.82
#